data_AF-A0A8T4MY43-F1
#
_entry.id   AF-A0A8T4MY43-F1
#
_cell.length_a   1.000
_cell.length_b   1.000
_cell.length_c   1.000
_cell.angle_alpha   90.00
_cell.angle_beta   90.00
_cell.angle_gamma   90.00
#
_symmetry.space_group_name_H-M   'P 1'
#
loop_
_entity.id
_entity.type
_entity.pdbx_description
1 polymer ?
#
loop_
_entity_poly.entity_id
_entity_poly.type
_entity_poly.pdbx_seq_one_letter_code
_entity_poly.pdbx_strand_id
1 'polypeptide(L)'
;MKNIFKGNIALTVNHLFQVLLVTYLVLLLAEELWAGVVSNYLNLNYMLALVIILGILDVFSEPQIKKQKKATKKDYLFIIILAIAGFLIIKLKTSSLGWLSWAISIIAGVLIALLSILVLEDNDNEVE
;
A
#
# COMPACT_ATOMS: atom_id res chain seq x y z
N MET A 1 32.32 14.47 -13.63
CA MET A 1 31.87 13.56 -12.54
C MET A 1 30.43 13.84 -12.05
N LYS A 2 29.52 14.38 -12.89
CA LYS A 2 28.16 14.78 -12.44
C LYS A 2 27.00 13.95 -13.03
N ASN A 3 27.27 13.03 -13.96
CA ASN A 3 26.23 12.34 -14.75
C ASN A 3 26.23 10.80 -14.67
N ILE A 4 27.01 10.17 -13.78
CA ILE A 4 27.14 8.69 -13.73
C ILE A 4 26.26 8.08 -12.61
N PHE A 5 25.78 8.89 -11.67
CA PHE A 5 25.04 8.42 -10.49
C PHE A 5 23.51 8.55 -10.58
N LYS A 6 22.96 9.19 -11.62
CA LYS A 6 21.54 9.56 -11.67
C LYS A 6 20.59 8.35 -11.81
N GLY A 7 20.94 7.35 -12.62
CA GLY A 7 20.06 6.21 -12.89
C GLY A 7 20.02 5.16 -11.77
N ASN A 8 21.18 4.72 -11.29
CA ASN A 8 21.25 3.65 -10.27
C ASN A 8 20.78 4.12 -8.89
N ILE A 9 21.04 5.38 -8.52
CA ILE A 9 20.54 5.94 -7.26
C ILE A 9 19.02 6.08 -7.31
N ALA A 10 18.45 6.58 -8.41
CA ALA A 10 17.00 6.71 -8.57
C ALA A 10 16.28 5.37 -8.42
N LEU A 11 16.78 4.31 -9.08
CA LEU A 11 16.24 2.95 -8.94
C LEU A 11 16.32 2.43 -7.49
N THR A 12 17.43 2.69 -6.81
CA THR A 12 17.62 2.27 -5.41
C THR A 12 16.69 3.03 -4.48
N VAL A 13 16.54 4.34 -4.67
CA VAL A 13 15.62 5.19 -3.88
C VAL A 13 14.18 4.75 -4.10
N ASN A 14 13.76 4.47 -5.34
CA ASN A 14 12.41 4.00 -5.65
C ASN A 14 12.09 2.66 -4.96
N HIS A 15 13.00 1.69 -5.07
CA HIS A 15 12.82 0.39 -4.44
C HIS A 15 12.83 0.51 -2.91
N LEU A 16 13.75 1.31 -2.35
CA LEU A 16 13.84 1.53 -0.92
C LEU A 16 12.58 2.21 -0.38
N PHE A 17 12.09 3.24 -1.06
CA PHE A 17 10.84 3.92 -0.74
C PHE A 17 9.66 2.94 -0.76
N GLN A 18 9.50 2.14 -1.82
CA GLN A 18 8.41 1.16 -1.93
C GLN A 18 8.44 0.14 -0.78
N VAL A 19 9.61 -0.46 -0.52
CA VAL A 19 9.75 -1.44 0.58
C VAL A 19 9.47 -0.78 1.93
N LEU A 20 9.99 0.43 2.16
CA LEU A 20 9.81 1.13 3.42
C LEU A 20 8.35 1.57 3.63
N LEU A 21 7.67 2.04 2.58
CA LEU A 21 6.26 2.40 2.59
C LEU A 21 5.38 1.19 2.92
N VAL A 22 5.58 0.07 2.21
CA VAL A 22 4.84 -1.17 2.50
C VAL A 22 5.11 -1.65 3.92
N THR A 23 6.36 -1.66 4.35
CA THR A 23 6.75 -2.01 5.73
C THR A 23 6.04 -1.10 6.74
N TYR A 24 6.01 0.21 6.48
CA TYR A 24 5.34 1.17 7.35
C TYR A 24 3.83 0.92 7.43
N LEU A 25 3.17 0.67 6.30
CA LEU A 25 1.73 0.38 6.28
C LEU A 25 1.39 -0.91 7.03
N VAL A 26 2.20 -1.97 6.89
CA VAL A 26 2.02 -3.22 7.64
C VAL A 26 2.21 -3.01 9.14
N LEU A 27 3.24 -2.26 9.54
CA LEU A 27 3.49 -1.93 10.95
C LEU A 27 2.38 -1.04 11.52
N LEU A 28 1.90 -0.07 10.77
CA LEU A 28 0.77 0.77 11.15
C LEU A 28 -0.51 -0.05 11.33
N LEU A 29 -0.79 -0.97 10.41
CA LEU A 29 -1.93 -1.87 10.50
C LEU A 29 -1.84 -2.78 11.74
N ALA A 30 -0.65 -3.30 12.03
CA ALA A 30 -0.42 -4.13 13.22
C ALA A 30 -0.64 -3.33 14.51
N GLU A 31 -0.14 -2.09 14.59
CA GLU A 31 -0.35 -1.20 15.74
C GLU A 31 -1.83 -0.84 15.91
N GLU A 32 -2.55 -0.60 14.81
CA GLU A 32 -3.98 -0.28 14.86
C GLU A 32 -4.83 -1.48 15.32
N LEU A 33 -4.42 -2.70 14.99
CA LEU A 33 -5.10 -3.91 15.45
C LEU A 33 -4.72 -4.30 16.89
N TRP A 34 -3.46 -4.10 17.26
CA TRP A 34 -2.93 -4.42 18.58
C TRP A 34 -2.05 -3.29 19.09
N ALA A 35 -2.66 -2.37 19.85
CA ALA A 35 -1.97 -1.23 20.43
C ALA A 35 -0.75 -1.68 21.27
N GLY A 36 0.40 -1.04 21.06
CA GLY A 36 1.64 -1.33 21.76
C GLY A 36 2.53 -2.39 21.11
N VAL A 37 2.06 -3.15 20.11
CA VAL A 37 2.90 -4.20 19.51
C VAL A 37 4.11 -3.63 18.78
N VAL A 38 3.95 -2.52 18.07
CA VAL A 38 5.04 -1.87 17.34
C VAL A 38 5.61 -0.71 18.14
N SER A 39 4.73 0.14 18.72
CA SER A 39 5.14 1.36 19.41
C SER A 39 6.02 1.13 20.64
N ASN A 40 5.98 -0.07 21.25
CA ASN A 40 6.89 -0.44 22.34
C ASN A 40 8.35 -0.60 21.92
N TYR A 41 8.61 -0.90 20.64
CA TYR A 41 9.96 -1.15 20.12
C TYR A 41 10.41 -0.08 19.13
N LEU A 42 9.47 0.56 18.42
CA LEU A 42 9.74 1.47 17.33
C LEU A 42 8.74 2.63 17.29
N ASN A 43 9.25 3.85 17.19
CA ASN A 43 8.40 5.04 17.05
C ASN A 43 7.95 5.21 15.58
N LEU A 44 6.66 4.95 15.35
CA LEU A 44 6.05 5.04 14.01
C LEU A 44 6.13 6.45 13.41
N ASN A 45 6.15 7.53 14.21
CA ASN A 45 6.22 8.90 13.68
C ASN A 45 7.57 9.19 13.03
N TYR A 46 8.67 8.69 13.59
CA TYR A 46 10.00 8.85 12.98
C TYR A 46 10.11 8.06 11.68
N MET A 47 9.53 6.86 11.65
CA MET A 47 9.48 6.05 10.43
C MET A 47 8.61 6.70 9.36
N LEU A 48 7.46 7.29 9.72
CA LEU A 48 6.63 8.07 8.81
C LEU A 48 7.39 9.25 8.22
N ALA A 49 8.10 10.02 9.05
CA ALA A 49 8.91 11.14 8.58
C ALA A 49 9.96 10.68 7.55
N LEU A 50 10.63 9.54 7.81
CA LEU A 50 11.57 8.92 6.89
C LEU A 50 10.90 8.52 5.55
N VAL A 51 9.74 7.88 5.61
CA VAL A 51 8.97 7.47 4.43
C VAL A 51 8.55 8.69 3.60
N ILE A 52 8.11 9.77 4.24
CA ILE A 52 7.73 11.02 3.55
C ILE A 52 8.94 11.63 2.84
N ILE A 53 10.09 11.75 3.51
CA ILE A 53 11.31 12.30 2.91
C ILE A 53 11.72 11.47 1.69
N LEU A 54 11.74 10.14 1.81
CA LEU A 54 12.06 9.25 0.70
C LEU A 54 11.05 9.31 -0.43
N GLY A 55 9.76 9.44 -0.12
CA GLY A 55 8.70 9.61 -1.12
C GLY A 55 8.86 10.91 -1.91
N ILE A 56 9.21 12.01 -1.23
CA ILE A 56 9.53 13.27 -1.90
C ILE A 56 10.74 13.08 -2.84
N LEU A 57 11.82 12.46 -2.37
CA LEU A 57 13.00 12.20 -3.19
C LEU A 57 12.72 11.27 -4.39
N ASP A 58 11.82 10.29 -4.23
CA ASP A 58 11.39 9.39 -5.29
C ASP A 58 10.62 10.14 -6.39
N VAL A 59 9.67 11.03 -6.02
CA VAL A 59 8.92 11.85 -6.97
C VAL A 59 9.83 12.77 -7.80
N PHE A 60 10.90 13.30 -7.21
CA PHE A 60 11.88 14.14 -7.91
C PHE A 60 12.93 13.32 -8.70
N SER A 61 12.95 12.00 -8.54
CA SER A 61 13.82 11.13 -9.32
C SER A 61 13.14 10.79 -10.65
N GLU A 62 13.87 10.88 -11.76
CA GLU A 62 13.31 10.62 -13.09
C GLU A 62 12.63 9.23 -13.14
N PRO A 63 11.34 9.16 -13.50
CA PRO A 63 10.60 7.91 -13.47
C PRO A 63 11.16 6.97 -14.55
N GLN A 64 11.65 5.81 -14.10
CA GLN A 64 11.88 4.69 -15.00
C GLN A 64 10.50 4.15 -15.38
N ILE A 65 10.17 4.17 -16.67
CA ILE A 65 8.94 3.56 -17.21
C ILE A 65 8.98 2.07 -16.85
N LYS A 66 8.29 1.68 -15.78
CA LYS A 66 8.10 0.27 -15.43
C LYS A 66 7.31 -0.34 -16.57
N LYS A 67 7.86 -1.38 -17.23
CA LYS A 67 7.12 -2.14 -18.24
C LYS A 67 5.86 -2.71 -17.59
N GLN A 68 4.72 -2.14 -17.95
CA GLN A 68 3.41 -2.54 -17.49
C GLN A 68 3.12 -3.97 -17.96
N LYS A 69 2.66 -4.81 -17.04
CA LYS A 69 2.30 -6.21 -17.33
C LYS A 69 0.78 -6.29 -17.36
N LYS A 70 0.26 -6.97 -18.39
CA LYS A 70 -1.18 -7.24 -18.53
C LYS A 70 -1.73 -7.96 -17.30
N ALA A 71 -2.95 -7.61 -16.91
CA ALA A 71 -3.68 -8.24 -15.84
C ALA A 71 -3.79 -9.74 -16.07
N THR A 72 -3.40 -10.48 -15.05
CA THR A 72 -3.46 -11.94 -15.02
C THR A 72 -4.62 -12.37 -14.12
N LYS A 73 -5.17 -13.55 -14.34
CA LYS A 73 -6.19 -14.16 -13.45
C LYS A 73 -5.78 -14.20 -11.97
N LYS A 74 -4.47 -14.18 -11.69
CA LYS A 74 -3.90 -14.10 -10.34
C LYS A 74 -4.15 -12.76 -9.67
N ASP A 75 -4.21 -11.68 -10.44
CA ASP A 75 -4.45 -10.33 -9.92
C ASP A 75 -5.89 -10.20 -9.44
N TYR A 76 -6.86 -10.72 -10.21
CA TYR A 76 -8.25 -10.81 -9.76
C TYR A 76 -8.42 -11.66 -8.49
N LEU A 77 -7.70 -12.79 -8.39
CA LEU A 77 -7.71 -13.59 -7.16
C LEU A 77 -7.13 -12.80 -5.98
N PHE A 78 -6.06 -12.04 -6.20
CA PHE A 78 -5.46 -11.17 -5.19
C PHE A 78 -6.43 -10.09 -4.73
N ILE A 79 -7.17 -9.45 -5.66
CA ILE A 79 -8.21 -8.46 -5.34
C ILE A 79 -9.28 -9.06 -4.42
N ILE A 80 -9.77 -10.25 -4.74
CA ILE A 80 -10.79 -10.93 -3.91
C ILE A 80 -10.24 -11.21 -2.51
N ILE A 81 -9.02 -11.73 -2.40
CA ILE A 81 -8.37 -11.97 -1.11
C ILE A 81 -8.23 -10.67 -0.32
N LEU A 82 -7.82 -9.58 -0.97
CA LEU A 82 -7.61 -8.28 -0.34
C LEU A 82 -8.94 -7.68 0.16
N ALA A 83 -10.01 -7.80 -0.62
CA ALA A 83 -11.34 -7.36 -0.23
C ALA A 83 -11.89 -8.14 0.97
N ILE A 84 -11.70 -9.47 1.00
CA ILE A 84 -12.09 -10.32 2.13
C ILE A 84 -11.25 -9.99 3.37
N ALA A 85 -9.93 -9.86 3.21
CA ALA A 85 -9.03 -9.51 4.30
C ALA A 85 -9.41 -8.14 4.91
N GLY A 86 -9.63 -7.13 4.06
CA GLY A 86 -10.08 -5.80 4.48
C GLY A 86 -11.43 -5.83 5.20
N PHE A 87 -12.40 -6.58 4.67
CA PHE A 87 -13.69 -6.79 5.32
C PHE A 87 -13.53 -7.40 6.73
N LEU A 88 -12.72 -8.45 6.86
CA LEU A 88 -12.51 -9.14 8.14
C LEU A 88 -11.81 -8.24 9.16
N ILE A 89 -10.75 -7.53 8.74
CA ILE A 89 -10.01 -6.57 9.57
C ILE A 89 -10.95 -5.51 10.13
N ILE A 90 -11.77 -4.90 9.26
CA ILE A 90 -12.69 -3.83 9.65
C ILE A 90 -13.80 -4.36 10.56
N LYS A 91 -14.33 -5.55 10.26
CA LYS A 91 -15.35 -6.20 11.08
C LYS A 91 -14.83 -6.51 12.49
N LEU A 92 -13.59 -6.99 12.62
CA LEU A 92 -12.97 -7.25 13.92
C LEU A 92 -12.85 -5.95 14.73
N LYS A 93 -12.34 -4.89 14.11
CA LYS A 93 -12.15 -3.58 14.76
C LYS A 93 -13.47 -2.90 15.13
N THR A 94 -14.50 -3.02 14.29
CA THR A 94 -15.81 -2.37 14.48
C THR A 94 -16.84 -3.24 15.18
N SER A 95 -16.46 -4.45 15.62
CA SER A 95 -17.37 -5.43 16.21
C SER A 95 -18.16 -4.90 17.42
N SER A 96 -17.61 -3.92 18.15
CA SER A 96 -18.27 -3.20 19.24
C SER A 96 -19.50 -2.40 18.82
N LEU A 97 -19.67 -2.09 17.52
CA LEU A 97 -20.79 -1.31 16.97
C LEU A 97 -22.02 -2.17 16.60
N GLY A 98 -21.98 -3.49 16.84
CA GLY A 98 -23.13 -4.38 16.58
C GLY A 98 -23.53 -4.43 15.11
N TRP A 99 -24.80 -4.17 14.79
CA TRP A 99 -25.33 -4.24 13.42
C TRP A 99 -24.65 -3.24 12.45
N LEU A 100 -24.22 -2.07 12.95
CA LEU A 100 -23.50 -1.07 12.15
C LEU A 100 -22.15 -1.60 11.65
N SER A 101 -21.50 -2.50 12.40
CA SER A 101 -20.25 -3.15 11.98
C SER A 101 -20.39 -3.86 10.63
N TRP A 102 -21.52 -4.52 10.41
CA TRP A 102 -21.79 -5.24 9.17
C TRP A 102 -21.87 -4.29 7.97
N ALA A 103 -22.62 -3.19 8.11
CA ALA A 103 -22.76 -2.19 7.06
C ALA A 103 -21.41 -1.54 6.69
N ILE A 104 -20.66 -1.09 7.70
CA ILE A 104 -19.36 -0.44 7.50
C ILE A 104 -18.37 -1.40 6.83
N SER A 105 -18.32 -2.65 7.29
CA SER A 105 -17.39 -3.65 6.76
C SER A 105 -17.72 -4.01 5.30
N ILE A 106 -19.00 -4.19 4.95
CA ILE A 106 -19.41 -4.46 3.56
C ILE A 106 -18.99 -3.30 2.67
N ILE A 107 -19.35 -2.07 3.04
CA ILE A 107 -19.07 -0.88 2.23
C ILE A 107 -17.56 -0.76 2.01
N ALA A 108 -16.76 -0.92 3.07
CA ALA A 108 -15.32 -0.85 2.95
C ALA A 108 -14.73 -1.99 2.10
N GLY A 109 -15.22 -3.22 2.24
CA GLY A 109 -14.81 -4.35 1.40
C GLY A 109 -15.10 -4.12 -0.09
N VAL A 110 -16.26 -3.56 -0.41
CA VAL A 110 -16.63 -3.16 -1.77
C VAL A 110 -15.72 -2.04 -2.28
N LEU A 111 -15.45 -1.02 -1.47
CA LEU A 111 -14.53 0.07 -1.85
C LEU A 111 -13.12 -0.46 -2.14
N ILE A 112 -12.60 -1.38 -1.31
CA ILE A 112 -11.29 -2.01 -1.53
C ILE A 112 -11.27 -2.76 -2.86
N ALA A 113 -12.32 -3.53 -3.16
CA ALA A 113 -12.43 -4.25 -4.43
C ALA A 113 -12.46 -3.29 -5.63
N LEU A 114 -13.29 -2.25 -5.57
CA LEU A 114 -13.42 -1.26 -6.64
C LEU A 114 -12.12 -0.49 -6.89
N LEU A 115 -11.46 -0.02 -5.83
CA LEU A 115 -10.15 0.65 -5.95
C LEU A 115 -9.11 -0.27 -6.56
N SER A 116 -9.11 -1.55 -6.18
CA SER A 116 -8.16 -2.50 -6.73
C SER A 116 -8.42 -2.81 -8.20
N ILE A 117 -9.68 -2.85 -8.63
CA ILE A 117 -10.05 -3.00 -10.05
C ILE A 117 -9.66 -1.74 -10.83
N LEU A 118 -9.96 -0.55 -10.32
CA LEU A 118 -9.59 0.71 -10.95
C LEU A 118 -8.08 0.80 -11.20
N VAL A 119 -7.28 0.46 -10.18
CA VAL A 119 -5.82 0.40 -10.30
C VAL A 119 -5.39 -0.66 -11.31
N LEU A 120 -6.06 -1.82 -11.38
CA LEU A 120 -5.73 -2.87 -12.34
C LEU A 120 -6.02 -2.43 -13.79
N GLU A 121 -7.13 -1.75 -14.02
CA GLU A 121 -7.57 -1.26 -15.32
C GLU A 121 -6.68 -0.12 -15.84
N ASP A 122 -6.27 0.81 -14.98
CA ASP A 122 -5.28 1.84 -15.32
C ASP A 122 -3.97 1.22 -15.85
N ASN A 123 -3.56 0.07 -15.29
CA ASN A 123 -2.34 -0.61 -15.74
C ASN A 123 -2.51 -1.37 -17.07
N ASP A 124 -3.72 -1.80 -17.40
CA ASP A 124 -4.00 -2.51 -18.68
C ASP A 124 -4.13 -1.52 -19.85
N ASN A 125 -4.76 -0.36 -19.62
CA ASN A 125 -5.04 0.64 -20.65
C ASN A 125 -3.78 1.37 -21.17
N GLU A 126 -2.67 1.35 -20.43
CA GLU A 126 -1.38 1.90 -20.91
C GLU A 126 -0.61 0.95 -21.86
N VAL A 127 -1.16 -0.24 -22.16
CA VAL A 127 -0.49 -1.28 -22.96
C VAL A 127 -1.13 -1.49 -24.36
N GLU A 128 -2.23 -0.81 -24.68
CA GLU A 128 -2.80 -0.68 -26.04
C GLU A 128 -2.38 0.62 -26.73
#